data_AF-A0A1I9YVK2-F1
#
_entry.id   AF-A0A1I9YVK2-F1
#
_cell.length_a   1.000
_cell.length_b   1.000
_cell.length_c   1.000
_cell.angle_alpha   90.00
_cell.angle_beta   90.00
_cell.angle_gamma   90.00
#
_symmetry.space_group_name_H-M   'P 1'
#
loop_
_entity.id
_entity.type
_entity.pdbx_description
1 polymer ?
#
loop_
_entity_poly.entity_id
_entity_poly.type
_entity_poly.pdbx_seq_one_letter_code
_entity_poly.pdbx_strand_id
1 'polypeptide(L)'
;MFEDMIGRFLNEQPWEHGLHWRKPKTAMTYANGMAGTTGWSQVNIQLTPELKERVTTTADMCGVSNACLCYTAIFWWVQFIFPPSKMVGSGAKK
;
A
#
# COMPACT_ATOMS: atom_id res chain seq x y z
N MET A 1 -3.78 -7.29 11.41
CA MET A 1 -3.23 -6.05 10.83
C MET A 1 -3.62 -5.91 9.36
N PHE A 2 -3.14 -6.77 8.46
CA PHE A 2 -3.42 -6.61 7.01
C PHE A 2 -4.90 -6.69 6.65
N GLU A 3 -5.67 -7.60 7.28
CA GLU A 3 -7.12 -7.69 7.02
C GLU A 3 -7.88 -6.44 7.46
N ASP A 4 -7.64 -5.95 8.67
CA ASP A 4 -8.23 -4.69 9.17
C ASP A 4 -7.82 -3.50 8.30
N MET A 5 -6.53 -3.41 7.97
CA MET A 5 -5.99 -2.36 7.11
C MET A 5 -6.66 -2.32 5.72
N ILE A 6 -6.68 -3.47 5.04
CA ILE A 6 -7.28 -3.57 3.71
C ILE A 6 -8.80 -3.38 3.79
N GLY A 7 -9.45 -3.95 4.80
CA GLY A 7 -10.88 -3.79 5.02
C GLY A 7 -11.29 -2.32 5.16
N ARG A 8 -10.58 -1.56 6.01
CA ARG A 8 -10.82 -0.12 6.16
C ARG A 8 -10.48 0.67 4.91
N PHE A 9 -9.34 0.38 4.27
CA PHE A 9 -8.97 1.05 3.02
C PHE A 9 -10.05 0.89 1.94
N LEU A 10 -10.61 -0.31 1.80
CA LEU A 10 -11.68 -0.59 0.84
C LEU A 10 -13.03 0.03 1.23
N ASN A 11 -13.31 0.17 2.53
CA ASN A 11 -14.55 0.77 3.02
C ASN A 11 -14.52 2.30 2.94
N GLU A 12 -13.39 2.91 3.30
CA GLU A 12 -13.22 4.37 3.37
C GLU A 12 -12.87 4.98 2.01
N GLN A 13 -12.40 4.18 1.05
CA GLN A 13 -12.09 4.59 -0.32
C GLN A 13 -11.29 5.90 -0.40
N PRO A 14 -10.13 6.02 0.28
CA PRO A 14 -9.41 7.28 0.41
C PRO A 14 -8.95 7.88 -0.93
N TRP A 15 -8.93 7.09 -2.01
CA TRP A 15 -8.66 7.60 -3.37
C TRP A 15 -9.76 8.54 -3.88
N GLU A 16 -11.01 8.36 -3.46
CA GLU A 16 -12.12 9.31 -3.72
C GLU A 16 -11.92 10.64 -2.97
N HIS A 17 -11.05 10.65 -1.96
CA HIS A 17 -10.74 11.80 -1.11
C HIS A 17 -9.37 12.44 -1.44
N GLY A 18 -8.80 12.13 -2.60
CA GLY A 18 -7.55 12.75 -3.09
C GLY A 18 -6.27 11.97 -2.78
N LEU A 19 -6.37 10.76 -2.21
CA LEU A 19 -5.21 9.88 -2.10
C LEU A 19 -4.79 9.40 -3.50
N HIS A 20 -3.54 9.68 -3.87
CA HIS A 20 -2.99 9.24 -5.14
C HIS A 20 -2.45 7.80 -5.04
N TRP A 21 -2.73 7.00 -6.07
CA TRP A 21 -2.18 5.65 -6.20
C TRP A 21 -0.65 5.65 -6.22
N ARG A 22 -0.05 4.74 -5.46
CA ARG A 22 1.40 4.59 -5.34
C ARG A 22 1.90 3.46 -6.24
N LYS A 23 2.93 3.74 -7.05
CA LYS A 23 3.54 2.74 -7.93
C LYS A 23 4.58 1.92 -7.15
N PRO A 24 4.36 0.61 -6.90
CA PRO A 24 5.37 -0.24 -6.29
C PRO A 24 6.55 -0.41 -7.25
N LYS A 25 7.77 -0.53 -6.72
CA LYS A 25 8.97 -0.85 -7.52
C LYS A 25 9.42 -2.27 -7.23
N THR A 26 10.15 -2.86 -8.19
CA THR A 26 10.69 -4.21 -8.05
C THR A 26 11.81 -4.24 -7.02
N ALA A 27 11.87 -5.31 -6.21
CA ALA A 27 12.94 -5.55 -5.24
C ALA A 27 14.31 -5.78 -5.90
N MET A 28 14.29 -6.32 -7.12
CA MET A 28 15.47 -6.61 -7.92
C MET A 28 15.52 -5.72 -9.15
N THR A 29 16.73 -5.33 -9.53
CA THR A 29 17.06 -4.75 -10.83
C THR A 29 18.12 -5.61 -11.50
N TYR A 30 18.11 -5.65 -12.83
CA TYR A 30 19.14 -6.31 -13.61
C TYR A 30 19.82 -5.27 -14.47
N ALA A 31 21.12 -5.07 -14.25
CA ALA A 31 21.97 -4.19 -15.05
C ALA A 31 23.15 -5.01 -15.58
N ASN A 32 23.32 -5.03 -16.91
CA ASN A 32 24.39 -5.78 -17.58
C ASN A 32 24.47 -7.27 -17.16
N GLY A 33 23.32 -7.93 -16.98
CA GLY A 33 23.26 -9.34 -16.57
C GLY A 33 23.53 -9.61 -15.10
N MET A 34 23.84 -8.59 -14.29
CA MET A 34 24.01 -8.73 -12.84
C MET A 34 22.76 -8.30 -12.09
N ALA A 35 22.33 -9.14 -11.13
CA ALA A 35 21.26 -8.82 -10.21
C ALA A 35 21.72 -7.83 -9.13
N GLY A 36 21.01 -6.73 -8.96
CA GLY A 36 21.21 -5.75 -7.90
C GLY A 36 19.94 -5.56 -7.06
N THR A 37 20.10 -5.23 -5.78
CA THR A 37 18.99 -4.91 -4.88
C THR A 37 18.64 -3.43 -4.97
N THR A 38 17.35 -3.11 -5.14
CA THR A 38 16.87 -1.71 -5.29
C THR A 38 16.57 -1.00 -3.98
N GLY A 39 16.77 -1.68 -2.85
CA GLY A 39 16.31 -1.24 -1.53
C GLY A 39 14.82 -1.49 -1.28
N TRP A 40 14.08 -2.04 -2.26
CA TRP A 40 12.72 -2.50 -2.09
C TRP A 40 12.69 -3.94 -1.58
N SER A 41 11.75 -4.23 -0.69
CA SER A 41 11.50 -5.58 -0.19
C SER A 41 10.15 -6.07 -0.70
N GLN A 42 10.10 -7.33 -1.14
CA GLN A 42 8.84 -7.98 -1.47
C GLN A 42 8.15 -8.42 -0.19
N VAL A 43 6.84 -8.18 -0.11
CA VAL A 43 5.98 -8.63 0.99
C VAL A 43 4.87 -9.48 0.39
N ASN A 44 4.67 -10.67 0.96
CA ASN A 44 3.54 -11.53 0.61
C ASN A 44 2.47 -11.39 1.70
N ILE A 45 1.24 -11.11 1.30
CA ILE A 45 0.12 -10.90 2.21
C ILE A 45 -0.92 -11.98 1.92
N GLN A 46 -1.27 -12.76 2.94
CA GLN A 46 -2.39 -13.68 2.86
C GLN A 46 -3.66 -12.97 3.32
N LEU A 47 -4.72 -13.07 2.50
CA LEU A 47 -6.04 -12.51 2.77
C LEU A 47 -7.08 -13.64 2.78
N THR A 48 -8.21 -13.43 3.46
CA THR A 48 -9.38 -14.28 3.30
C THR A 48 -9.86 -14.27 1.85
N PRO A 49 -10.56 -15.33 1.38
CA PRO A 49 -11.08 -15.38 0.01
C PRO A 49 -11.96 -14.18 -0.35
N GLU A 50 -12.84 -13.78 0.57
CA GLU A 50 -13.74 -12.62 0.40
C GLU A 50 -12.95 -11.32 0.22
N LEU A 51 -11.94 -11.09 1.06
CA LEU A 51 -11.16 -9.85 1.01
C LEU A 51 -10.26 -9.81 -0.24
N LYS A 52 -9.73 -10.97 -0.66
CA LYS A 52 -8.99 -11.11 -1.94
C LYS A 52 -9.87 -10.73 -3.14
N GLU A 53 -11.10 -11.22 -3.18
CA GLU A 53 -12.06 -10.89 -4.24
C GLU A 53 -12.32 -9.39 -4.28
N ARG A 54 -12.66 -8.78 -3.13
CA ARG A 54 -12.89 -7.34 -3.02
C ARG A 54 -11.68 -6.50 -3.48
N VAL A 55 -10.47 -6.90 -3.11
CA VAL A 55 -9.24 -6.25 -3.59
C VAL A 55 -9.15 -6.32 -5.11
N THR A 56 -9.41 -7.49 -5.68
CA THR A 56 -9.27 -7.72 -7.13
C THR A 56 -10.30 -6.89 -7.90
N THR A 57 -11.57 -6.95 -7.50
CA THR A 57 -12.64 -6.14 -8.11
C THR A 57 -12.35 -4.64 -8.00
N THR A 58 -11.88 -4.16 -6.84
CA THR A 58 -11.56 -2.74 -6.65
C THR A 58 -10.37 -2.30 -7.49
N ALA A 59 -9.32 -3.13 -7.58
CA ALA A 59 -8.16 -2.85 -8.40
C ALA A 59 -8.55 -2.72 -9.89
N ASP A 60 -9.40 -3.64 -10.38
CA ASP A 60 -9.92 -3.61 -11.74
C ASP A 60 -10.77 -2.35 -12.00
N MET A 61 -11.70 -2.02 -11.09
CA MET A 61 -12.53 -0.80 -11.20
C MET A 61 -11.69 0.48 -11.23
N CYS A 62 -10.64 0.54 -10.43
CA CYS A 62 -9.75 1.70 -10.36
C CYS A 62 -8.64 1.70 -11.43
N GLY A 63 -8.56 0.66 -12.28
CA GLY A 63 -7.54 0.54 -13.33
C GLY A 63 -6.10 0.41 -12.79
N VAL A 64 -5.91 -0.24 -11.65
CA VAL A 64 -4.60 -0.45 -11.00
C VAL A 64 -4.35 -1.93 -10.75
N SER A 65 -3.09 -2.32 -10.52
CA SER A 65 -2.79 -3.71 -10.13
C SER A 65 -3.11 -3.97 -8.65
N ASN A 66 -3.38 -5.23 -8.30
CA ASN A 66 -3.53 -5.63 -6.89
C ASN A 66 -2.34 -5.20 -6.03
N ALA A 67 -1.12 -5.28 -6.57
CA ALA A 67 0.09 -4.81 -5.89
C ALA A 67 0.08 -3.29 -5.66
N CYS A 68 -0.38 -2.50 -6.63
CA CYS A 68 -0.53 -1.05 -6.51
C CYS A 68 -1.55 -0.69 -5.42
N LEU A 69 -2.72 -1.35 -5.43
CA LEU A 69 -3.76 -1.15 -4.41
C LEU A 69 -3.22 -1.49 -3.02
N CYS A 70 -2.68 -2.70 -2.83
CA CYS A 70 -2.14 -3.13 -1.54
C CYS A 70 -1.00 -2.24 -1.04
N TYR A 71 -0.09 -1.81 -1.93
CA TYR A 71 1.00 -0.91 -1.57
C TYR A 71 0.47 0.47 -1.15
N THR A 72 -0.52 0.99 -1.87
CA THR A 72 -1.18 2.27 -1.54
C THR A 72 -1.91 2.18 -0.20
N ALA A 73 -2.58 1.05 0.08
CA ALA A 73 -3.25 0.81 1.36
C ALA A 73 -2.26 0.80 2.53
N ILE A 74 -1.10 0.16 2.37
CA ILE A 74 -0.03 0.18 3.38
C ILE A 74 0.46 1.61 3.62
N PHE A 75 0.72 2.35 2.54
CA PHE A 75 1.13 3.75 2.65
C PHE A 75 0.09 4.58 3.41
N TRP A 76 -1.18 4.47 3.04
CA TRP A 76 -2.27 5.20 3.68
C TRP A 76 -2.40 4.87 5.17
N TRP A 77 -2.32 3.59 5.51
CA TRP A 77 -2.39 3.12 6.89
C TRP A 77 -1.28 3.71 7.75
N VAL A 78 -0.04 3.60 7.28
CA VAL A 78 1.13 4.09 8.02
C VAL A 78 1.15 5.61 8.06
N GLN A 79 0.68 6.30 7.02
CA GLN A 79 0.73 7.76 6.98
C GLN A 79 -0.37 8.43 7.82
N PHE A 80 -1.59 7.87 7.80
CA PHE A 80 -2.79 8.57 8.28
C PHE A 80 -3.50 7.87 9.44
N ILE A 81 -3.44 6.54 9.53
CA ILE A 81 -4.20 5.78 10.54
C ILE A 81 -3.30 5.43 11.74
N PHE A 82 -2.08 4.97 11.48
CA PHE A 82 -1.08 4.63 12.50
C PHE A 82 0.29 5.26 12.17
N PRO A 83 0.39 6.60 12.23
CA PRO A 83 1.65 7.30 12.00
C PRO A 83 2.71 6.88 13.02
N PRO A 84 3.96 6.61 12.59
CA PRO A 84 5.08 6.42 13.51
C PRO A 84 5.20 7.62 14.44
N SER A 85 5.44 7.41 15.73
CA SER A 85 5.49 8.49 16.74
C SER A 85 6.44 9.65 16.38
N LYS A 86 7.50 9.36 15.61
CA LYS A 86 8.46 10.37 15.12
C LYS A 86 7.89 11.30 14.05
N MET A 87 6.85 10.87 13.32
CA MET A 87 6.18 11.68 12.30
C MET A 87 5.12 12.62 12.90
N VAL A 88 4.62 12.30 14.09
CA VAL A 88 3.65 13.13 14.83
C VAL A 88 4.35 14.31 15.56
N GLY A 89 5.68 14.29 15.65
CA GLY A 89 6.48 15.23 16.47
C GLY A 89 6.95 16.54 15.83
N SER A 90 6.71 16.80 14.54
CA SER A 90 7.16 18.05 13.89
C SER A 90 6.11 19.17 13.85
N GLY A 91 4.90 18.94 14.39
CA GLY A 91 3.78 19.90 14.36
C GLY A 91 3.32 20.43 15.73
N ALA A 92 3.93 19.99 16.84
CA ALA A 92 3.50 20.37 18.18
C ALA A 92 4.60 21.13 18.92
N LYS A 93 4.92 22.35 18.44
CA LYS A 93 5.37 23.42 19.33
C LYS A 93 4.34 24.54 19.26
N LYS A 94 3.50 24.60 20.30
CA LYS A 94 2.81 25.82 20.71
C LYS A 94 3.84 26.87 21.13
#